data_AF-A0A3N6DWW1-F1
#
_entry.id   AF-A0A3N6DWW1-F1
#
_cell.length_a   1.000
_cell.length_b   1.000
_cell.length_c   1.000
_cell.angle_alpha   90.00
_cell.angle_beta   90.00
_cell.angle_gamma   90.00
#
_symmetry.space_group_name_H-M   'P 1'
#
loop_
_entity.id
_entity.type
_entity.pdbx_description
1 polymer ?
#
loop_
_entity_poly.entity_id
_entity_poly.type
_entity_poly.pdbx_seq_one_letter_code
_entity_poly.pdbx_strand_id
1 'polypeptide(L)'
;MSDYNEWHKALRAFRGPASLRPCEWCGLTADEWALDPRTEHPIQRDEPDGHPYSEFSAAYKALCRPCHRRTDKLRHQVSEADFPAALDALRASRWAMVSDGHRRIDAEFRASVAEPIHRELDHQSDKRARRNRR
;
A
#
# COMPACT_ATOMS: atom_id res chain seq x y z
N MET A 1 -6.07 -20.52 9.15
CA MET A 1 -6.22 -19.89 7.84
C MET A 1 -5.97 -18.42 8.06
N SER A 2 -4.94 -17.84 7.45
CA SER A 2 -4.76 -16.40 7.50
C SER A 2 -5.62 -15.77 6.41
N ASP A 3 -6.47 -14.83 6.79
CA ASP A 3 -7.35 -14.10 5.87
C ASP A 3 -6.58 -12.88 5.33
N TYR A 4 -6.75 -12.55 4.04
CA TYR A 4 -6.29 -11.30 3.41
C TYR A 4 -6.50 -10.08 4.32
N ASN A 5 -7.65 -10.01 4.99
CA ASN A 5 -8.00 -8.92 5.89
C ASN A 5 -7.15 -8.88 7.16
N GLU A 6 -6.81 -10.04 7.72
CA GLU A 6 -5.95 -10.13 8.91
C GLU A 6 -4.53 -9.70 8.57
N TRP A 7 -4.01 -10.13 7.42
CA TRP A 7 -2.69 -9.68 6.97
C TRP A 7 -2.64 -8.19 6.65
N HIS A 8 -3.68 -7.60 6.05
CA HIS A 8 -3.72 -6.15 5.84
C HIS A 8 -3.79 -5.37 7.17
N LYS A 9 -4.47 -5.90 8.18
CA LYS A 9 -4.46 -5.32 9.54
C LYS A 9 -3.07 -5.42 10.18
N ALA A 10 -2.42 -6.58 10.08
CA ALA A 10 -1.06 -6.80 10.61
C ALA A 10 -0.04 -5.91 9.89
N LEU A 11 -0.13 -5.80 8.56
CA LEU A 11 0.70 -4.93 7.74
C LEU A 11 0.57 -3.47 8.16
N ARG A 12 -0.66 -2.98 8.39
CA ARG A 12 -0.90 -1.62 8.88
C ARG A 12 -0.35 -1.41 10.28
N ALA A 13 -0.42 -2.40 11.16
CA ALA A 13 0.18 -2.32 12.49
C ALA A 13 1.71 -2.27 12.43
N PHE A 14 2.33 -3.04 11.53
CA PHE A 14 3.79 -3.13 11.39
C PHE A 14 4.40 -1.94 10.63
N ARG A 15 3.82 -1.53 9.50
CA ARG A 15 4.37 -0.46 8.63
C ARG A 15 3.75 0.91 8.88
N GLY A 16 2.68 0.98 9.68
CA GLY A 16 1.79 2.13 9.77
C GLY A 16 0.77 2.18 8.61
N PRO A 17 -0.16 3.15 8.65
CA PRO A 17 -1.08 3.40 7.54
C PRO A 17 -0.32 3.85 6.29
N ALA A 18 -0.82 3.44 5.12
CA ALA A 18 -0.24 3.81 3.83
C ALA A 18 -0.20 5.32 3.61
N SER A 19 -1.14 6.07 4.21
CA SER A 19 -1.19 7.54 4.16
C SER A 19 0.02 8.26 4.74
N LEU A 20 0.89 7.58 5.48
CA LEU A 20 2.18 8.12 5.92
C LEU A 20 3.28 7.98 4.86
N ARG A 21 2.96 7.41 3.70
CA ARG A 21 3.91 7.17 2.61
C ARG A 21 3.44 7.85 1.32
N PRO A 22 4.39 8.29 0.47
CA PRO A 22 4.06 8.64 -0.90
C PRO A 22 3.65 7.38 -1.67
N CYS A 23 2.71 7.55 -2.59
CA CYS A 23 2.35 6.59 -3.62
C CYS A 23 3.57 6.34 -4.50
N GLU A 24 3.98 5.07 -4.61
CA GLU A 24 5.16 4.63 -5.35
C GLU A 24 5.14 5.02 -6.85
N TRP A 25 3.97 5.37 -7.37
CA TRP A 25 3.73 5.61 -8.79
C TRP A 25 3.60 7.08 -9.16
N CYS A 26 2.89 7.88 -8.36
CA CYS A 26 2.65 9.29 -8.67
C CYS A 26 3.23 10.26 -7.63
N GLY A 27 3.71 9.75 -6.49
CA GLY A 27 4.33 10.50 -5.41
C GLY A 27 3.36 11.30 -4.51
N LEU A 28 2.06 11.31 -4.83
CA LEU A 28 1.02 11.84 -3.94
C LEU A 28 0.77 10.90 -2.75
N THR A 29 0.03 11.32 -1.74
CA THR A 29 -0.24 10.50 -0.57
C THR A 29 -0.95 9.19 -0.95
N ALA A 30 -0.44 8.07 -0.43
CA ALA A 30 -1.05 6.77 -0.65
C ALA A 30 -2.28 6.57 0.24
N ASP A 31 -3.21 5.74 -0.21
CA ASP A 31 -4.43 5.40 0.54
C ASP A 31 -4.33 3.97 1.11
N GLU A 32 -3.63 3.09 0.38
CA GLU A 32 -3.70 1.65 0.55
C GLU A 32 -2.31 1.02 0.40
N TRP A 33 -2.12 -0.10 1.08
CA TRP A 33 -1.02 -1.01 0.80
C TRP A 33 -1.50 -2.00 -0.26
N ALA A 34 -0.86 -2.00 -1.42
CA ALA A 34 -1.16 -2.90 -2.53
C ALA A 34 -0.07 -3.96 -2.66
N LEU A 35 -0.45 -5.21 -2.94
CA LEU A 35 0.50 -6.27 -3.24
C LEU A 35 1.23 -5.90 -4.55
N ASP A 36 2.56 -5.89 -4.53
CA ASP A 36 3.37 -5.66 -5.72
C ASP A 36 3.21 -6.85 -6.66
N PRO A 37 2.64 -6.66 -7.86
CA PRO A 37 2.44 -7.78 -8.78
C PRO A 37 3.75 -8.34 -9.35
N ARG A 38 4.90 -7.70 -9.06
CA ARG A 38 6.25 -8.20 -9.38
C ARG A 38 7.01 -8.71 -8.16
N THR A 39 6.33 -8.91 -7.03
CA THR A 39 7.01 -9.43 -5.84
C THR A 39 7.57 -10.83 -6.10
N GLU A 40 8.80 -11.06 -5.65
CA GLU A 40 9.40 -12.40 -5.59
C GLU A 40 8.95 -13.18 -4.35
N HIS A 41 8.26 -12.52 -3.41
CA HIS A 41 7.79 -13.16 -2.21
C HIS A 41 6.62 -14.10 -2.50
N PRO A 42 6.50 -15.21 -1.74
CA PRO A 42 5.37 -16.12 -1.86
C PRO A 42 4.02 -15.40 -1.76
N ILE A 43 3.12 -15.72 -2.69
CA ILE A 43 1.73 -15.25 -2.72
C ILE A 43 0.81 -16.40 -2.33
N GLN A 44 -0.05 -16.14 -1.37
CA GLN A 44 -1.14 -17.02 -0.95
C GLN A 44 -2.46 -16.46 -1.47
N ARG A 45 -3.52 -17.26 -1.44
CA ARG A 45 -4.88 -16.82 -1.73
C ARG A 45 -5.75 -17.19 -0.54
N ASP A 46 -6.59 -16.26 -0.10
CA ASP A 46 -7.60 -16.61 0.88
C ASP A 46 -8.68 -17.49 0.25
N GLU A 47 -9.33 -18.31 1.07
CA GLU A 47 -10.55 -19.00 0.68
C GLU A 47 -11.72 -18.34 1.42
N PRO A 48 -12.90 -18.16 0.78
CA PRO A 48 -13.27 -18.61 -0.57
C PRO A 48 -13.02 -17.58 -1.69
N ASP A 49 -12.70 -16.33 -1.35
CA ASP A 49 -12.73 -15.21 -2.30
C ASP A 49 -11.53 -15.18 -3.26
N GLY A 50 -10.46 -15.89 -2.92
CA GLY A 50 -9.29 -16.07 -3.78
C GLY A 50 -8.41 -14.82 -3.88
N HIS A 51 -8.57 -13.85 -2.97
CA HIS A 51 -7.79 -12.62 -2.94
C HIS A 51 -6.30 -12.94 -2.67
N PRO A 52 -5.39 -12.48 -3.55
CA PRO A 52 -3.98 -12.72 -3.35
C PRO A 52 -3.45 -11.87 -2.18
N TYR A 53 -2.68 -12.48 -1.30
CA TYR A 53 -1.95 -11.79 -0.24
C TYR A 53 -0.56 -12.41 -0.04
N SER A 54 0.32 -11.70 0.65
CA SER A 54 1.61 -12.23 1.07
C SER A 54 1.79 -11.95 2.56
N GLU A 55 2.47 -12.86 3.26
CA GLU A 55 2.83 -12.67 4.67
C GLU A 55 4.08 -11.79 4.82
N PHE A 56 4.76 -11.51 3.70
CA PHE A 56 5.95 -10.68 3.66
C PHE A 56 5.55 -9.23 3.49
N SER A 57 5.78 -8.41 4.53
CA SER A 57 5.44 -6.99 4.48
C SER A 57 6.15 -6.23 3.35
N ALA A 58 7.30 -6.75 2.89
CA ALA A 58 8.09 -6.20 1.77
C ALA A 58 7.44 -6.42 0.40
N ALA A 59 6.49 -7.36 0.29
CA ALA A 59 5.71 -7.60 -0.93
C ALA A 59 4.72 -6.47 -1.24
N TYR A 60 4.52 -5.52 -0.33
CA TYR A 60 3.52 -4.47 -0.47
C TYR A 60 4.14 -3.10 -0.78
N LYS A 61 3.49 -2.34 -1.66
CA LYS A 61 3.82 -0.94 -1.99
C LYS A 61 2.67 -0.03 -1.56
N ALA A 62 3.00 1.18 -1.14
CA ALA A 62 2.00 2.18 -0.83
C ALA A 62 1.50 2.80 -2.15
N LEU A 63 0.20 2.71 -2.42
CA LEU A 63 -0.43 3.30 -3.61
C LEU A 63 -1.64 4.15 -3.22
N CYS A 64 -1.90 5.20 -4.00
CA CYS A 64 -3.19 5.87 -3.96
C CYS A 64 -4.24 5.03 -4.72
N ARG A 65 -5.51 5.14 -4.32
CA ARG A 65 -6.63 4.39 -4.92
C ARG A 65 -6.68 4.47 -6.45
N PRO A 66 -6.49 5.65 -7.09
CA PRO A 66 -6.51 5.74 -8.54
C PRO A 66 -5.36 4.99 -9.23
N CYS A 67 -4.19 4.88 -8.58
CA CYS A 67 -3.06 4.13 -9.12
C CYS A 67 -3.29 2.63 -8.91
N HIS A 68 -3.70 2.20 -7.72
CA HIS A 68 -4.01 0.81 -7.39
C HIS A 68 -5.05 0.21 -8.36
N ARG A 69 -6.19 0.88 -8.55
CA ARG A 69 -7.24 0.43 -9.48
C ARG A 69 -6.73 0.29 -10.92
N ARG A 70 -5.78 1.11 -11.35
CA ARG A 70 -5.18 1.01 -12.69
C ARG A 70 -4.24 -0.18 -12.79
N THR A 71 -3.50 -0.52 -11.74
CA THR A 71 -2.72 -1.76 -11.63
C THR A 71 -3.61 -2.98 -11.85
N ASP A 72 -4.70 -3.06 -11.08
CA ASP A 72 -5.61 -4.20 -11.12
C ASP A 72 -6.23 -4.33 -12.51
N LYS A 73 -6.71 -3.22 -13.06
CA LYS A 73 -7.27 -3.20 -14.42
C LYS A 73 -6.24 -3.65 -15.46
N LEU A 74 -5.01 -3.14 -15.38
CA LEU A 74 -3.96 -3.49 -16.34
C LEU A 74 -3.71 -5.01 -16.35
N ARG A 75 -3.69 -5.65 -15.18
CA ARG A 75 -3.48 -7.10 -15.04
C ARG A 75 -4.52 -7.94 -15.77
N HIS A 76 -5.72 -7.40 -15.99
CA HIS A 76 -6.78 -8.06 -16.75
C HIS A 76 -6.77 -7.72 -18.26
N GLN A 77 -5.96 -6.74 -18.69
CA GLN A 77 -5.98 -6.21 -20.05
C GLN A 77 -4.81 -6.70 -20.91
N VAL A 78 -3.72 -7.15 -20.30
CA VAL A 78 -2.51 -7.57 -21.00
C VAL A 78 -2.14 -9.00 -20.62
N SER A 79 -1.37 -9.66 -21.49
CA SER A 79 -0.85 -10.99 -21.19
C SER A 79 0.13 -10.93 -20.00
N GLU A 80 0.35 -12.06 -19.34
CA GLU A 80 1.32 -12.16 -18.25
C GLU A 80 2.74 -11.81 -18.74
N ALA A 81 3.08 -12.18 -19.99
CA ALA A 81 4.37 -11.86 -20.60
C ALA A 81 4.57 -10.35 -20.83
N ASP A 82 3.51 -9.63 -21.22
CA ASP A 82 3.57 -8.19 -21.51
C ASP A 82 3.38 -7.32 -20.25
N PHE A 83 2.85 -7.89 -19.18
CA PHE A 83 2.48 -7.17 -17.97
C PHE A 83 3.63 -6.34 -17.35
N PRO A 84 4.87 -6.85 -17.21
CA PRO A 84 5.97 -6.06 -16.64
C PRO A 84 6.24 -4.76 -17.41
N ALA A 85 6.34 -4.84 -18.74
CA ALA A 85 6.61 -3.67 -19.59
C ALA A 85 5.44 -2.67 -19.55
N ALA A 86 4.20 -3.17 -19.60
CA ALA A 86 3.02 -2.33 -19.50
C ALA A 86 2.90 -1.64 -18.13
N LEU A 87 3.31 -2.32 -17.05
CA LEU A 87 3.32 -1.77 -15.71
C LEU A 87 4.35 -0.65 -15.56
N ASP A 88 5.54 -0.80 -16.13
CA ASP A 88 6.57 0.24 -16.13
C ASP A 88 6.12 1.47 -16.92
N ALA A 89 5.50 1.28 -18.09
CA ALA A 89 4.92 2.36 -18.87
C ALA A 89 3.81 3.10 -18.10
N LEU A 90 2.93 2.35 -17.42
CA LEU A 90 1.89 2.92 -16.57
C LEU A 90 2.51 3.72 -15.42
N ARG A 91 3.52 3.18 -14.73
CA ARG A 91 4.22 3.89 -13.64
C ARG A 91 4.84 5.19 -14.14
N ALA A 92 5.58 5.17 -15.24
CA ALA A 92 6.20 6.35 -15.84
C ALA A 92 5.15 7.41 -16.21
N SER A 93 4.06 6.99 -16.85
CA SER A 93 2.95 7.87 -17.19
C SER A 93 2.33 8.52 -15.94
N ARG A 94 2.04 7.74 -14.89
CA ARG A 94 1.47 8.25 -13.64
C ARG A 94 2.40 9.20 -12.92
N TRP A 95 3.71 8.97 -12.98
CA TRP A 95 4.70 9.90 -12.43
C TRP A 95 4.69 11.23 -13.18
N ALA A 96 4.69 11.20 -14.52
CA ALA A 96 4.70 12.40 -15.36
C ALA A 96 3.41 13.25 -15.24
N MET A 97 2.27 12.65 -14.90
CA MET A 97 0.99 13.35 -14.76
C MET A 97 0.90 14.28 -13.54
N VAL A 98 1.79 14.12 -12.56
CA VAL A 98 1.80 14.94 -11.34
C VAL A 98 3.06 15.79 -11.37
N SER A 99 2.91 17.10 -11.20
CA SER A 99 4.06 18.01 -11.15
C SER A 99 4.82 17.87 -9.83
N ASP A 100 6.10 18.23 -9.84
CA ASP A 100 6.92 18.19 -8.62
C ASP A 100 6.43 19.19 -7.56
N GLY A 101 5.86 20.31 -7.98
CA GLY A 101 5.19 21.25 -7.07
C GLY A 101 4.02 20.63 -6.32
N HIS A 102 3.19 19.84 -7.01
CA HIS A 102 2.07 19.13 -6.39
C HIS A 102 2.57 18.03 -5.44
N ARG A 103 3.56 17.24 -5.85
CA ARG A 103 4.21 16.25 -4.97
C ARG A 103 4.78 16.90 -3.70
N ARG A 104 5.39 18.08 -3.82
CA ARG A 104 5.93 18.82 -2.67
C ARG A 104 4.83 19.26 -1.70
N ILE A 105 3.77 19.89 -2.19
CA ILE A 105 2.64 20.35 -1.35
C ILE A 105 2.01 19.16 -0.62
N ASP A 106 1.78 18.05 -1.33
CA ASP A 106 1.23 16.84 -0.75
C ASP A 106 2.19 16.21 0.28
N ALA A 107 3.51 16.24 0.05
CA ALA A 107 4.50 15.78 1.02
C ALA A 107 4.52 16.63 2.30
N GLU A 108 4.41 17.95 2.18
CA GLU A 108 4.30 18.87 3.32
C GLU A 108 3.02 18.60 4.12
N PHE A 109 1.88 18.43 3.44
CA PHE A 109 0.63 18.06 4.08
C PHE A 109 0.76 16.72 4.81
N ARG A 110 1.26 15.69 4.15
CA ARG A 110 1.51 14.37 4.75
C ARG A 110 2.41 14.45 5.99
N ALA A 111 3.47 15.25 5.94
CA ALA A 111 4.36 15.45 7.09
C ALA A 111 3.62 16.13 8.26
N SER A 112 2.78 17.13 7.98
CA SER A 112 2.00 17.84 9.02
C SER A 112 1.00 16.95 9.75
N VAL A 113 0.46 15.93 9.09
CA VAL A 113 -0.50 14.98 9.68
C VAL A 113 0.15 13.73 10.26
N ALA A 114 1.43 13.48 9.98
CA ALA A 114 2.14 12.27 10.41
C ALA A 114 2.28 12.20 11.94
N GLU A 115 2.69 13.31 12.57
CA GLU A 115 2.91 13.38 14.02
C GLU A 115 1.64 13.08 14.83
N PRO A 116 0.47 13.68 14.55
CA PRO A 116 -0.79 13.28 15.18
C PRO A 116 -1.14 11.80 15.01
N ILE A 117 -0.88 11.24 13.83
CA ILE A 117 -1.16 9.82 13.54
C ILE A 117 -0.25 8.92 14.37
N HIS A 118 1.05 9.22 14.45
CA HIS A 118 1.99 8.44 15.26
C HIS A 118 1.59 8.42 16.74
N ARG A 119 1.23 9.59 17.32
CA ARG A 119 0.77 9.65 18.72
C ARG A 119 -0.48 8.80 18.98
N GLU A 120 -1.44 8.81 18.07
CA GLU A 120 -2.65 7.99 18.21
C GLU A 120 -2.31 6.49 18.12
N LEU A 121 -1.40 6.09 17.23
CA LEU A 121 -0.95 4.70 17.13
C LEU A 121 -0.21 4.23 18.39
N ASP A 122 0.62 5.09 18.99
CA ASP A 122 1.30 4.80 20.24
C ASP A 122 0.30 4.63 21.39
N HIS A 123 -0.68 5.52 21.50
CA HIS A 123 -1.75 5.44 22.52
C HIS A 123 -2.61 4.17 22.37
N GLN A 124 -2.90 3.76 21.14
CA GLN A 124 -3.62 2.51 20.88
C GLN A 124 -2.79 1.28 21.27
N SER A 125 -1.49 1.31 21.02
CA SER A 125 -0.55 0.25 21.39
C SER A 125 -0.46 0.09 22.90
N ASP A 126 -0.35 1.20 23.63
CA ASP A 126 -0.35 1.23 25.09
C ASP A 126 -1.63 0.68 25.70
N LYS A 127 -2.80 1.06 25.15
CA LYS A 127 -4.09 0.53 25.58
C LYS A 127 -4.18 -1.00 25.40
N ARG A 128 -3.69 -1.54 24.28
CA ARG A 128 -3.66 -2.99 24.03
C ARG A 128 -2.72 -3.71 24.99
N ALA A 129 -1.53 -3.17 25.22
CA ALA A 129 -0.56 -3.74 26.15
C ALA A 129 -1.11 -3.83 27.58
N ARG A 130 -1.83 -2.80 28.03
CA ARG A 130 -2.49 -2.79 29.35
C ARG A 130 -3.62 -3.82 29.45
N ARG A 131 -4.37 -4.06 28.35
CA ARG A 131 -5.46 -5.05 28.32
C ARG A 131 -4.93 -6.48 28.43
N ASN A 132 -3.81 -6.80 27.79
CA ASN A 132 -3.24 -8.15 27.78
C ASN A 132 -2.50 -8.55 29.08
N ARG A 133 -2.31 -7.61 30.03
CA ARG A 133 -1.70 -7.85 31.34
C ARG A 133 -2.72 -8.13 32.45
N ARG A 134 -4.03 -8.10 32.13
CA ARG A 134 -5.13 -8.44 33.02
C ARG A 134 -5.67 -9.81 32.65
#